data_AF-A0A9K3M1T9-F1
#
_entry.id   AF-A0A9K3M1T9-F1
#
_cell.length_a   1.000
_cell.length_b   1.000
_cell.length_c   1.000
_cell.angle_alpha   90.00
_cell.angle_beta   90.00
_cell.angle_gamma   90.00
#
_symmetry.space_group_name_H-M   'P 1'
#
loop_
_entity.id
_entity.type
_entity.pdbx_description
1 polymer ?
#
loop_
_entity_poly.entity_id
_entity_poly.type
_entity_poly.pdbx_seq_one_letter_code
_entity_poly.pdbx_strand_id
1 'polypeptide(L)'
;MTEDELASTPTPNGKSLPVSFARKFKRTNILQLLRVNPEEIEKMHPSLLEGIRTTGLTLTERRAIHEHLRDVAERWEKKLADPSSEKKYQWFQVLKMKFKEMLNAYTTHVEKYGPPKNHPYASRNDPSGGGCPMLGNQCPLKADAVLNYNEDLGYPQEALFENGSQGTNNRSSREKKIQTCLASKSKASETEIMNELRERLGLDSYENDVDRKLLRELFHAVKRTRSLEKQLTQAGLALPQEDISYSMAKTKIAELTREIKDLAAKMGNCTDSREMARLEVDFGKLSQELDKYNNAIMLTKEWAKEQEDRERNWEASISQANYEALQKIWRHMPVNIRDLSEDVLSSASTPNGKTLPTAMAKKFKRTNILMLLRLDPSDIEPMHPSSLEAMRTTGLTLTERRALHKHLKTLAPKWQASSNDKMSERKWMWHASLKGKFKEVLEKYEHHVQKYGPSHNHPYAERNNPSGGGCPLLGNQCPVKADLVTDYNDDYGFPDYPIYMKETVAKSNLMTMEELERRRQEGEL
;
A
#
# COMPACT_ATOMS: atom_id res chain seq x y z
N MET A 1 6.64 -6.62 -23.75
CA MET A 1 7.64 -7.59 -23.26
C MET A 1 7.23 -8.15 -21.91
N THR A 2 6.86 -9.43 -21.88
CA THR A 2 6.61 -10.23 -20.65
C THR A 2 7.93 -10.59 -19.94
N GLU A 3 7.85 -11.18 -18.73
CA GLU A 3 9.04 -11.66 -17.99
C GLU A 3 9.79 -12.75 -18.78
N ASP A 4 9.04 -13.66 -19.40
CA ASP A 4 9.60 -14.77 -20.16
C ASP A 4 10.21 -14.29 -21.48
N GLU A 5 9.55 -13.36 -22.17
CA GLU A 5 10.12 -12.70 -23.37
C GLU A 5 11.43 -11.97 -23.06
N LEU A 6 11.51 -11.27 -21.91
CA LEU A 6 12.72 -10.54 -21.53
C LEU A 6 13.87 -11.50 -21.16
N ALA A 7 13.56 -12.68 -20.61
CA ALA A 7 14.56 -13.69 -20.31
C ALA A 7 15.02 -14.47 -21.55
N SER A 8 14.14 -14.67 -22.53
CA SER A 8 14.41 -15.43 -23.76
C SER A 8 15.02 -14.58 -24.87
N THR A 9 14.91 -13.25 -24.81
CA THR A 9 15.51 -12.36 -25.81
C THR A 9 17.03 -12.36 -25.68
N PRO A 10 17.79 -12.66 -26.75
CA PRO A 10 19.25 -12.63 -26.70
C PRO A 10 19.74 -11.20 -26.48
N THR A 11 20.67 -11.04 -25.55
CA THR A 11 21.38 -9.79 -25.30
C THR A 11 22.33 -9.47 -26.48
N PRO A 12 22.85 -8.23 -26.60
CA PRO A 12 23.72 -7.85 -27.71
C PRO A 12 24.96 -8.74 -27.91
N ASN A 13 25.44 -9.43 -26.87
CA ASN A 13 26.53 -10.40 -26.96
C ASN A 13 26.07 -11.86 -27.09
N GLY A 14 24.80 -12.12 -27.41
CA GLY A 14 24.23 -13.44 -27.66
C GLY A 14 23.91 -14.27 -26.41
N LYS A 15 24.07 -13.72 -25.20
CA LYS A 15 23.68 -14.38 -23.95
C LYS A 15 22.19 -14.20 -23.67
N SER A 16 21.62 -15.06 -22.82
CA SER A 16 20.26 -14.87 -22.30
C SER A 16 20.29 -14.12 -20.97
N LEU A 17 19.37 -13.18 -20.76
CA LEU A 17 19.23 -12.52 -19.47
C LEU A 17 18.71 -13.54 -18.42
N PRO A 18 19.36 -13.69 -17.25
CA PRO A 18 18.86 -14.61 -16.24
C PRO A 18 17.44 -14.25 -15.80
N VAL A 19 16.59 -15.27 -15.59
CA VAL A 19 15.17 -15.09 -15.19
C VAL A 19 15.03 -14.24 -13.92
N SER A 20 16.00 -14.31 -13.01
CA SER A 20 16.05 -13.47 -11.80
C SER A 20 16.18 -11.97 -12.12
N PHE A 21 16.97 -11.61 -13.13
CA PHE A 21 17.11 -10.23 -13.62
C PHE A 21 15.85 -9.78 -14.36
N ALA A 22 15.29 -10.62 -15.24
CA ALA A 22 14.06 -10.30 -15.97
C ALA A 22 12.90 -10.01 -15.01
N ARG A 23 12.70 -10.87 -14.01
CA ARG A 23 11.71 -10.67 -12.92
C ARG A 23 12.00 -9.40 -12.14
N LYS A 24 13.26 -9.12 -11.82
CA LYS A 24 13.64 -7.93 -11.04
C LYS A 24 13.28 -6.65 -11.79
N PHE A 25 13.66 -6.52 -13.06
CA PHE A 25 13.40 -5.31 -13.86
C PHE A 25 11.91 -5.10 -14.14
N LYS A 26 11.12 -6.18 -14.29
CA LYS A 26 9.68 -6.08 -14.49
C LYS A 26 8.89 -5.78 -13.23
N ARG A 27 9.29 -6.33 -12.08
CA ARG A 27 8.57 -6.17 -10.80
C ARG A 27 9.00 -4.96 -9.99
N THR A 28 10.12 -4.33 -10.35
CA THR A 28 10.73 -3.20 -9.62
C THR A 28 10.78 -1.98 -10.52
N ASN A 29 9.62 -1.35 -10.75
CA ASN A 29 9.43 -0.28 -11.73
C ASN A 29 10.39 0.91 -11.56
N ILE A 30 10.91 1.16 -10.36
CA ILE A 30 11.86 2.26 -10.12
C ILE A 30 13.18 2.11 -10.88
N LEU A 31 13.60 0.88 -11.21
CA LEU A 31 14.82 0.65 -11.99
C LEU A 31 14.68 1.14 -13.43
N GLN A 32 13.44 1.28 -13.93
CA GLN A 32 13.17 1.84 -15.26
C GLN A 32 13.56 3.32 -15.33
N LEU A 33 13.56 4.05 -14.21
CA LEU A 33 14.00 5.44 -14.19
C LEU A 33 15.45 5.62 -14.63
N LEU A 34 16.30 4.60 -14.46
CA LEU A 34 17.69 4.63 -14.93
C LEU A 34 17.81 4.71 -16.46
N ARG A 35 16.74 4.40 -17.20
CA ARG A 35 16.65 4.52 -18.67
C ARG A 35 15.86 5.74 -19.14
N VAL A 36 15.34 6.54 -18.21
CA VAL A 36 14.67 7.81 -18.53
C VAL A 36 15.66 8.96 -18.37
N ASN A 37 15.62 9.89 -19.33
CA ASN A 37 16.45 11.08 -19.27
C ASN A 37 16.14 11.89 -17.99
N PRO A 38 17.15 12.29 -17.17
CA PRO A 38 16.95 13.10 -15.97
C PRO A 38 16.09 14.37 -16.19
N GLU A 39 16.16 14.99 -17.36
CA GLU A 39 15.33 16.15 -17.70
C GLU A 39 13.84 15.84 -17.84
N GLU A 40 13.51 14.63 -18.29
CA GLU A 40 12.13 14.15 -18.37
C GLU A 40 11.60 13.78 -16.99
N ILE A 41 12.46 13.16 -16.16
CA ILE A 41 12.14 12.85 -14.76
C ILE A 41 11.78 14.14 -14.00
N GLU A 42 12.52 15.23 -14.22
CA GLU A 42 12.22 16.53 -13.60
C GLU A 42 10.77 16.98 -13.92
N LYS A 43 10.30 16.72 -15.14
CA LYS A 43 8.98 17.12 -15.66
C LYS A 43 7.85 16.15 -15.27
N MET A 44 8.15 14.94 -14.77
CA MET A 44 7.13 13.97 -14.36
C MET A 44 6.19 14.53 -13.30
N HIS A 45 4.92 14.09 -13.27
CA HIS A 45 4.00 14.49 -12.21
C HIS A 45 4.37 13.80 -10.88
N PRO A 46 4.26 14.46 -9.70
CA PRO A 46 4.61 13.86 -8.40
C PRO A 46 3.92 12.52 -8.13
N SER A 47 2.64 12.38 -8.52
CA SER A 47 1.88 11.12 -8.33
C SER A 47 2.48 9.92 -9.08
N LEU A 48 3.16 10.15 -10.21
CA LEU A 48 3.86 9.08 -10.92
C LEU A 48 5.05 8.59 -10.10
N LEU A 49 5.80 9.49 -9.47
CA LEU A 49 6.92 9.14 -8.61
C LEU A 49 6.46 8.45 -7.33
N GLU A 50 5.41 8.96 -6.68
CA GLU A 50 4.82 8.37 -5.47
C GLU A 50 4.25 6.97 -5.71
N GLY A 51 3.70 6.71 -6.89
CA GLY A 51 3.21 5.38 -7.29
C GLY A 51 4.31 4.36 -7.59
N ILE A 52 5.56 4.78 -7.73
CA ILE A 52 6.69 3.89 -8.03
C ILE A 52 7.13 3.15 -6.76
N ARG A 53 7.14 1.82 -6.85
CA ARG A 53 7.61 0.94 -5.78
C ARG A 53 9.12 1.08 -5.53
N THR A 54 9.50 1.52 -4.33
CA THR A 54 10.90 1.74 -3.89
C THR A 54 11.46 0.61 -3.00
N THR A 55 10.66 -0.41 -2.71
CA THR A 55 11.02 -1.56 -1.87
C THR A 55 11.74 -2.65 -2.66
N GLY A 56 12.62 -3.42 -1.99
CA GLY A 56 13.27 -4.58 -2.61
C GLY A 56 14.51 -4.24 -3.45
N LEU A 57 14.99 -3.00 -3.37
CA LEU A 57 16.24 -2.57 -4.02
C LEU A 57 17.47 -3.03 -3.24
N THR A 58 18.49 -3.51 -3.95
CA THR A 58 19.84 -3.76 -3.42
C THR A 58 20.56 -2.44 -3.14
N LEU A 59 21.70 -2.47 -2.45
CA LEU A 59 22.47 -1.27 -2.18
C LEU A 59 23.05 -0.69 -3.48
N THR A 60 23.53 -1.57 -4.36
CA THR A 60 24.04 -1.21 -5.70
C THR A 60 22.96 -0.51 -6.52
N GLU A 61 21.74 -1.03 -6.54
CA GLU A 61 20.61 -0.40 -7.23
C GLU A 61 20.25 0.97 -6.63
N ARG A 62 20.27 1.09 -5.29
CA ARG A 62 20.02 2.37 -4.62
C ARG A 62 21.09 3.41 -4.93
N ARG A 63 22.36 3.01 -5.03
CA ARG A 63 23.47 3.90 -5.42
C ARG A 63 23.24 4.42 -6.83
N ALA A 64 22.91 3.54 -7.77
CA ALA A 64 22.62 3.93 -9.15
C ALA A 64 21.46 4.93 -9.24
N ILE A 65 20.34 4.67 -8.55
CA ILE A 65 19.19 5.57 -8.54
C ILE A 65 19.52 6.92 -7.89
N HIS A 66 20.23 6.89 -6.75
CA HIS A 66 20.63 8.14 -6.08
C HIS A 66 21.58 8.98 -6.95
N GLU A 67 22.50 8.34 -7.68
CA GLU A 67 23.37 9.03 -8.64
C GLU A 67 22.56 9.66 -9.77
N HIS A 68 21.70 8.86 -10.40
CA HIS A 68 20.88 9.28 -11.55
C HIS A 68 19.94 10.44 -11.22
N LEU A 69 19.44 10.49 -9.98
CA LEU A 69 18.50 11.52 -9.53
C LEU A 69 19.16 12.70 -8.83
N ARG A 70 20.48 12.70 -8.62
CA ARG A 70 21.18 13.72 -7.82
C ARG A 70 20.89 15.13 -8.32
N ASP A 71 21.20 15.39 -9.59
CA ASP A 71 21.07 16.73 -10.18
C ASP A 71 19.60 17.16 -10.30
N VAL A 72 18.71 16.20 -10.52
CA VAL A 72 17.25 16.44 -10.59
C VAL A 72 16.72 16.86 -9.21
N ALA A 73 17.16 16.19 -8.16
CA ALA A 73 16.77 16.49 -6.79
C ALA A 73 17.24 17.87 -6.34
N GLU A 74 18.45 18.29 -6.71
CA GLU A 74 18.95 19.65 -6.44
C GLU A 74 18.10 20.71 -7.14
N ARG A 75 17.59 20.42 -8.35
CA ARG A 75 16.69 21.33 -9.07
C ARG A 75 15.30 21.40 -8.42
N TRP A 76 14.77 20.29 -7.90
CA TRP A 76 13.53 20.30 -7.12
C TRP A 76 13.69 21.07 -5.80
N GLU A 77 14.83 20.92 -5.13
CA GLU A 77 15.17 21.66 -3.91
C GLU A 77 15.21 23.17 -4.14
N LYS A 78 15.76 23.61 -5.28
CA LYS A 78 15.77 25.04 -5.66
C LYS A 78 14.37 25.58 -6.00
N LYS A 79 13.40 24.69 -6.29
CA LYS A 79 12.03 25.03 -6.70
C LYS A 79 10.97 24.68 -5.64
N LEU A 80 11.33 24.62 -4.34
CA LEU A 80 10.39 24.27 -3.26
C LEU A 80 9.15 25.18 -3.14
N ALA A 81 9.18 26.37 -3.71
CA ALA A 81 8.01 27.26 -3.78
C ALA A 81 6.88 26.70 -4.67
N ASP A 82 7.18 25.77 -5.58
CA ASP A 82 6.18 25.03 -6.36
C ASP A 82 5.73 23.76 -5.59
N PRO A 83 4.44 23.61 -5.24
CA PRO A 83 3.94 22.44 -4.52
C PRO A 83 4.23 21.10 -5.20
N SER A 84 4.34 21.10 -6.53
CA SER A 84 4.71 19.90 -7.29
C SER A 84 6.17 19.54 -7.05
N SER A 85 7.08 20.50 -7.20
CA SER A 85 8.51 20.32 -6.94
C SER A 85 8.80 19.95 -5.47
N GLU A 86 8.07 20.51 -4.52
CA GLU A 86 8.14 20.14 -3.10
C GLU A 86 7.83 18.65 -2.88
N LYS A 87 6.72 18.15 -3.44
CA LYS A 87 6.36 16.72 -3.32
C LYS A 87 7.39 15.79 -3.94
N LYS A 88 7.95 16.15 -5.10
CA LYS A 88 9.02 15.36 -5.75
C LYS A 88 10.28 15.32 -4.89
N TYR A 89 10.64 16.45 -4.30
CA TYR A 89 11.78 16.53 -3.38
C TYR A 89 11.54 15.70 -2.12
N GLN A 90 10.34 15.76 -1.51
CA GLN A 90 9.97 14.93 -0.37
C GLN A 90 10.07 13.43 -0.70
N TRP A 91 9.56 13.01 -1.86
CA TRP A 91 9.71 11.62 -2.34
C TRP A 91 11.18 11.21 -2.45
N PHE A 92 12.03 12.07 -3.04
CA PHE A 92 13.47 11.82 -3.13
C PHE A 92 14.13 11.73 -1.74
N GLN A 93 13.71 12.56 -0.76
CA GLN A 93 14.23 12.48 0.61
C GLN A 93 13.92 11.15 1.29
N VAL A 94 12.72 10.60 1.07
CA VAL A 94 12.37 9.25 1.57
C VAL A 94 13.31 8.21 0.96
N LEU A 95 13.58 8.29 -0.34
CA LEU A 95 14.50 7.40 -1.03
C LEU A 95 15.94 7.54 -0.50
N LYS A 96 16.42 8.76 -0.32
CA LYS A 96 17.75 9.10 0.21
C LYS A 96 17.92 8.61 1.66
N MET A 97 16.91 8.78 2.51
CA MET A 97 16.92 8.26 3.88
C MET A 97 17.05 6.73 3.89
N LYS A 98 16.27 6.02 3.07
CA LYS A 98 16.36 4.56 2.96
C LYS A 98 17.69 4.08 2.38
N PHE A 99 18.26 4.84 1.45
CA PHE A 99 19.62 4.59 0.97
C PHE A 99 20.66 4.74 2.10
N LYS A 100 20.61 5.81 2.89
CA LYS A 100 21.50 6.03 4.05
C LYS A 100 21.38 4.92 5.09
N GLU A 101 20.15 4.51 5.44
CA GLU A 101 19.91 3.39 6.37
C GLU A 101 20.62 2.11 5.91
N MET A 102 20.46 1.77 4.61
CA MET A 102 21.07 0.56 4.04
C MET A 102 22.59 0.68 3.89
N LEU A 103 23.08 1.84 3.50
CA LEU A 103 24.52 2.11 3.40
C LEU A 103 25.18 2.00 4.77
N ASN A 104 24.58 2.57 5.83
CA ASN A 104 25.07 2.44 7.19
C ASN A 104 25.08 0.98 7.64
N ALA A 105 23.99 0.25 7.44
CA ALA A 105 23.93 -1.17 7.77
C ALA A 105 25.02 -1.98 7.04
N TYR A 106 25.27 -1.68 5.77
CA TYR A 106 26.33 -2.29 4.98
C TYR A 106 27.73 -1.94 5.51
N THR A 107 28.01 -0.66 5.75
CA THR A 107 29.32 -0.18 6.24
C THR A 107 29.63 -0.75 7.61
N THR A 108 28.70 -0.67 8.57
CA THR A 108 28.86 -1.26 9.91
C THR A 108 29.09 -2.77 9.84
N HIS A 109 28.46 -3.45 8.89
CA HIS A 109 28.66 -4.88 8.70
C HIS A 109 30.04 -5.20 8.11
N VAL A 110 30.52 -4.41 7.15
CA VAL A 110 31.87 -4.53 6.59
C VAL A 110 32.94 -4.22 7.63
N GLU A 111 32.74 -3.21 8.47
CA GLU A 111 33.64 -2.88 9.58
C GLU A 111 33.74 -4.04 10.58
N LYS A 112 32.61 -4.70 10.86
CA LYS A 112 32.55 -5.77 11.86
C LYS A 112 33.01 -7.14 11.35
N TYR A 113 32.75 -7.47 10.08
CA TYR A 113 32.97 -8.82 9.54
C TYR A 113 33.88 -8.86 8.31
N GLY A 114 34.46 -7.73 7.91
CA GLY A 114 35.36 -7.62 6.78
C GLY A 114 34.69 -7.36 5.43
N PRO A 115 35.49 -7.07 4.39
CA PRO A 115 35.01 -6.72 3.07
C PRO A 115 34.34 -7.90 2.36
N PRO A 116 33.46 -7.64 1.36
CA PRO A 116 32.70 -8.67 0.64
C PRO A 116 33.54 -9.83 0.09
N LYS A 117 34.77 -9.55 -0.36
CA LYS A 117 35.68 -10.55 -0.95
C LYS A 117 36.17 -11.60 0.04
N ASN A 118 36.23 -11.25 1.32
CA ASN A 118 36.74 -12.11 2.40
C ASN A 118 35.63 -12.47 3.40
N HIS A 119 34.35 -12.27 3.04
CA HIS A 119 33.24 -12.44 3.95
C HIS A 119 32.79 -13.91 4.00
N PRO A 120 33.00 -14.63 5.12
CA PRO A 120 32.53 -16.00 5.25
C PRO A 120 31.00 -15.99 5.41
N TYR A 121 30.28 -16.34 4.35
CA TYR A 121 28.84 -16.55 4.45
C TYR A 121 28.57 -17.76 5.33
N ALA A 122 27.85 -17.60 6.43
CA ALA A 122 27.44 -18.73 7.24
C ALA A 122 26.63 -19.71 6.38
N SER A 123 27.20 -20.88 6.12
CA SER A 123 26.42 -22.04 5.73
C SER A 123 25.70 -22.53 6.99
N ARG A 124 24.46 -22.99 6.82
CA ARG A 124 23.57 -23.35 7.94
C ARG A 124 24.14 -24.46 8.85
N ASN A 125 25.22 -25.14 8.43
CA ASN A 125 25.86 -26.26 9.11
C ASN A 125 27.39 -26.09 9.26
N ASP A 126 27.95 -24.88 9.25
CA ASP A 126 29.40 -24.70 9.44
C ASP A 126 29.79 -24.92 10.93
N PRO A 127 30.55 -25.98 11.27
CA PRO A 127 30.95 -26.28 12.65
C PRO A 127 32.00 -25.31 13.20
N SER A 128 32.58 -24.46 12.35
CA SER A 128 33.78 -23.67 12.64
C SER A 128 33.49 -22.29 13.23
N GLY A 129 32.21 -21.88 13.35
CA GLY A 129 31.80 -20.62 13.99
C GLY A 129 32.28 -19.32 13.32
N GLY A 130 33.00 -19.40 12.20
CA GLY A 130 33.61 -18.24 11.53
C GLY A 130 32.70 -17.47 10.58
N GLY A 131 31.48 -17.95 10.31
CA GLY A 131 30.55 -17.34 9.36
C GLY A 131 29.75 -16.16 9.94
N CYS A 132 29.31 -15.26 9.05
CA CYS A 132 28.44 -14.15 9.42
C CYS A 132 27.15 -14.60 10.12
N PRO A 133 26.81 -14.04 11.30
CA PRO A 133 25.68 -14.49 12.11
C PRO A 133 24.31 -14.18 11.49
N MET A 134 24.25 -13.33 10.46
CA MET A 134 23.03 -13.00 9.75
C MET A 134 22.73 -14.01 8.63
N LEU A 135 21.53 -14.60 8.65
CA LEU A 135 21.11 -15.66 7.74
C LEU A 135 20.52 -15.10 6.44
N GLY A 136 20.98 -15.61 5.30
CA GLY A 136 20.42 -15.29 3.98
C GLY A 136 20.46 -13.79 3.67
N ASN A 137 19.32 -13.23 3.22
CA ASN A 137 19.21 -11.81 2.86
C ASN A 137 19.15 -10.85 4.07
N GLN A 138 19.29 -11.36 5.29
CA GLN A 138 19.48 -10.51 6.47
C GLN A 138 20.89 -9.92 6.52
N CYS A 139 21.88 -10.59 5.89
CA CYS A 139 23.22 -10.05 5.72
C CYS A 139 23.21 -8.98 4.60
N PRO A 140 23.56 -7.71 4.88
CA PRO A 140 23.58 -6.65 3.86
C PRO A 140 24.47 -6.96 2.66
N LEU A 141 25.61 -7.62 2.88
CA LEU A 141 26.54 -8.04 1.81
C LEU A 141 25.90 -9.09 0.91
N LYS A 142 25.26 -10.10 1.51
CA LYS A 142 24.60 -11.17 0.76
C LYS A 142 23.36 -10.67 0.02
N ALA A 143 22.62 -9.75 0.65
CA ALA A 143 21.46 -9.11 0.05
C ALA A 143 21.83 -8.25 -1.17
N ASP A 144 23.00 -7.59 -1.14
CA ASP A 144 23.52 -6.83 -2.28
C ASP A 144 24.05 -7.76 -3.38
N ALA A 145 24.65 -8.89 -3.00
CA ALA A 145 25.21 -9.89 -3.93
C ALA A 145 24.17 -10.82 -4.60
N VAL A 146 22.87 -10.68 -4.30
CA VAL A 146 21.80 -11.52 -4.90
C VAL A 146 21.76 -11.40 -6.42
N LEU A 147 22.07 -10.21 -6.95
CA LEU A 147 22.14 -9.94 -8.39
C LEU A 147 23.57 -9.54 -8.74
N ASN A 148 24.21 -10.31 -9.60
CA ASN A 148 25.58 -10.03 -10.04
C ASN A 148 25.58 -9.09 -11.25
N TYR A 149 25.70 -7.78 -10.99
CA TYR A 149 25.80 -6.75 -12.03
C TYR A 149 27.18 -6.68 -12.72
N ASN A 150 28.13 -7.56 -12.36
CA ASN A 150 29.47 -7.58 -12.97
C ASN A 150 29.53 -8.37 -14.28
N GLU A 151 28.47 -9.12 -14.63
CA GLU A 151 28.43 -9.83 -15.89
C GLU A 151 28.13 -8.87 -17.05
N ASP A 152 29.04 -8.80 -18.02
CA ASP A 152 28.83 -8.05 -19.24
C ASP A 152 27.87 -8.82 -20.17
N LEU A 153 26.73 -8.19 -20.45
CA LEU A 153 25.69 -8.67 -21.36
C LEU A 153 25.74 -7.95 -22.71
N GLY A 154 26.78 -7.15 -22.98
CA GLY A 154 26.99 -6.45 -24.25
C GLY A 154 26.17 -5.17 -24.40
N TYR A 155 25.51 -4.72 -23.33
CA TYR A 155 24.82 -3.43 -23.34
C TYR A 155 25.83 -2.28 -23.20
N PRO A 156 25.61 -1.14 -23.87
CA PRO A 156 26.52 -0.01 -23.81
C PRO A 156 26.65 0.53 -22.39
N GLN A 157 27.88 0.84 -21.99
CA GLN A 157 28.20 1.46 -20.69
C GLN A 157 27.78 2.93 -20.65
N GLU A 158 27.61 3.56 -21.81
CA GLU A 158 27.16 4.94 -21.93
C GLU A 158 25.68 5.10 -21.55
N ALA A 159 25.34 6.27 -21.02
CA ALA A 159 23.98 6.61 -20.62
C ALA A 159 23.09 6.82 -21.87
N LEU A 160 22.55 5.72 -22.40
CA LEU A 160 21.53 5.74 -23.42
C LEU A 160 20.14 5.73 -22.76
N PHE A 161 19.36 6.76 -23.06
CA PHE A 161 17.99 6.94 -22.59
C PHE A 161 16.99 6.62 -23.71
N GLU A 162 15.80 6.14 -23.32
CA GLU A 162 14.70 5.98 -24.27
C GLU A 162 14.24 7.36 -24.76
N ASN A 163 14.23 7.57 -26.08
CA ASN A 163 13.70 8.80 -26.66
C ASN A 163 12.18 8.80 -26.51
N GLY A 164 11.66 9.64 -25.61
CA GLY A 164 10.23 9.92 -25.54
C GLY A 164 9.69 10.37 -26.91
N SER A 165 8.55 9.81 -27.32
CA SER A 165 7.89 10.18 -28.57
C SER A 165 7.76 11.70 -28.68
N GLN A 166 8.32 12.25 -29.76
CA GLN A 166 8.46 13.67 -30.01
C GLN A 166 7.09 14.39 -30.04
N GLY A 167 6.81 15.14 -28.97
CA GLY A 167 5.94 16.32 -29.01
C GLY A 167 6.82 17.55 -29.26
N THR A 168 6.83 18.02 -30.51
CA THR A 168 7.52 19.19 -31.06
C THR A 168 7.92 20.30 -30.07
N ASN A 169 9.24 20.48 -29.88
CA ASN A 169 9.86 21.64 -29.27
C ASN A 169 9.94 22.79 -30.28
N ASN A 170 9.26 23.91 -30.00
CA ASN A 170 9.65 25.22 -30.53
C ASN A 170 9.15 26.32 -29.60
N ARG A 171 9.89 26.60 -28.52
CA ARG A 171 9.52 27.69 -27.59
C ARG A 171 10.67 28.27 -26.78
N SER A 172 11.82 28.55 -27.39
CA SER A 172 12.94 29.20 -26.69
C SER A 172 13.09 30.72 -26.93
N SER A 173 12.12 31.40 -27.55
CA SER A 173 12.24 32.85 -27.84
C SER A 173 11.05 33.71 -27.40
N ARG A 174 10.23 33.23 -26.44
CA ARG A 174 8.96 33.91 -26.10
C ARG A 174 8.73 34.19 -24.62
N GLU A 175 9.79 34.36 -23.82
CA GLU A 175 9.65 34.61 -22.38
C GLU A 175 9.66 36.09 -21.96
N LYS A 176 9.95 37.04 -22.86
CA LYS A 176 9.83 38.49 -22.55
C LYS A 176 8.52 39.15 -23.02
N LYS A 177 7.53 38.39 -23.52
CA LYS A 177 6.24 38.92 -24.02
C LYS A 177 5.00 38.42 -23.26
N ILE A 178 5.17 37.64 -22.20
CA ILE A 178 4.07 36.91 -21.52
C ILE A 178 3.39 37.75 -20.42
N GLN A 179 4.06 38.72 -19.80
CA GLN A 179 3.46 39.46 -18.68
C GLN A 179 2.41 40.49 -19.12
N THR A 180 2.46 40.97 -20.37
CA THR A 180 1.44 41.85 -20.96
C THR A 180 0.33 41.12 -21.74
N CYS A 181 0.49 39.82 -22.05
CA CYS A 181 -0.53 39.01 -22.74
C CYS A 181 -1.44 38.19 -21.80
N LEU A 182 -1.06 37.97 -20.54
CA LEU A 182 -1.88 37.24 -19.58
C LEU A 182 -3.04 38.09 -19.01
N ALA A 183 -2.86 39.40 -18.89
CA ALA A 183 -3.92 40.31 -18.47
C ALA A 183 -5.03 40.46 -19.53
N SER A 184 -4.69 40.40 -20.82
CA SER A 184 -5.65 40.49 -21.92
C SER A 184 -6.39 39.18 -22.18
N LYS A 185 -5.72 38.01 -22.04
CA LYS A 185 -6.39 36.70 -22.14
C LYS A 185 -7.29 36.37 -20.95
N SER A 186 -6.91 36.77 -19.73
CA SER A 186 -7.77 36.59 -18.54
C SER A 186 -9.05 37.41 -18.65
N LYS A 187 -8.96 38.66 -19.12
CA LYS A 187 -10.11 39.54 -19.32
C LYS A 187 -11.04 39.01 -20.42
N ALA A 188 -10.49 38.49 -21.52
CA ALA A 188 -11.27 37.88 -22.59
C ALA A 188 -12.05 36.64 -22.10
N SER A 189 -11.41 35.75 -21.31
CA SER A 189 -12.08 34.57 -20.74
C SER A 189 -13.12 34.92 -19.66
N GLU A 190 -12.93 36.02 -18.95
CA GLU A 190 -13.86 36.49 -17.94
C GLU A 190 -15.10 37.11 -18.58
N THR A 191 -14.92 37.96 -19.60
CA THR A 191 -16.05 38.52 -20.37
C THR A 191 -16.84 37.46 -21.12
N GLU A 192 -16.18 36.43 -21.63
CA GLU A 192 -16.83 35.33 -22.36
C GLU A 192 -17.71 34.48 -21.43
N ILE A 193 -17.20 34.10 -20.25
CA ILE A 193 -17.99 33.36 -19.24
C ILE A 193 -19.10 34.22 -18.65
N MET A 194 -18.85 35.51 -18.43
CA MET A 194 -19.87 36.44 -17.94
C MET A 194 -20.98 36.66 -18.96
N ASN A 195 -20.65 36.70 -20.27
CA ASN A 195 -21.64 36.81 -21.34
C ASN A 195 -22.44 35.51 -21.51
N GLU A 196 -21.78 34.34 -21.44
CA GLU A 196 -22.45 33.02 -21.41
C GLU A 196 -23.45 32.94 -20.24
N LEU A 197 -23.09 33.45 -19.06
CA LEU A 197 -23.96 33.48 -17.89
C LEU A 197 -25.11 34.49 -18.04
N ARG A 198 -24.87 35.66 -18.62
CA ARG A 198 -25.92 36.65 -18.91
C ARG A 198 -26.93 36.12 -19.91
N GLU A 199 -26.46 35.48 -20.96
CA GLU A 199 -27.31 34.86 -22.00
C GLU A 199 -28.14 33.72 -21.41
N ARG A 200 -27.52 32.84 -20.61
CA ARG A 200 -28.22 31.70 -19.97
C ARG A 200 -29.26 32.12 -18.93
N LEU A 201 -29.09 33.28 -18.30
CA LEU A 201 -30.02 33.83 -17.32
C LEU A 201 -31.03 34.82 -17.93
N GLY A 202 -30.93 35.12 -19.23
CA GLY A 202 -31.85 36.03 -19.92
C GLY A 202 -31.87 37.45 -19.34
N LEU A 203 -30.72 37.96 -18.88
CA LEU A 203 -30.63 39.28 -18.25
C LEU A 203 -30.48 40.38 -19.31
N ASP A 204 -31.47 41.27 -19.37
CA ASP A 204 -31.44 42.47 -20.21
C ASP A 204 -30.63 43.62 -19.56
N SER A 205 -30.32 44.64 -20.36
CA SER A 205 -29.30 45.69 -20.15
C SER A 205 -29.42 46.58 -18.90
N TYR A 206 -30.43 46.38 -18.05
CA TYR A 206 -30.61 47.10 -16.78
C TYR A 206 -30.22 46.21 -15.60
N GLU A 207 -28.91 45.99 -15.42
CA GLU A 207 -28.38 45.27 -14.26
C GLU A 207 -28.41 46.15 -13.01
N ASN A 208 -29.11 45.71 -11.95
CA ASN A 208 -28.96 46.31 -10.64
C ASN A 208 -27.60 45.91 -10.02
N ASP A 209 -27.11 46.69 -9.05
CA ASP A 209 -25.84 46.38 -8.37
C ASP A 209 -25.85 45.00 -7.67
N VAL A 210 -27.05 44.51 -7.29
CA VAL A 210 -27.27 43.15 -6.76
C VAL A 210 -27.02 42.10 -7.83
N ASP A 211 -27.52 42.29 -9.06
CA ASP A 211 -27.34 41.36 -10.18
C ASP A 211 -25.87 41.27 -10.57
N ARG A 212 -25.15 42.41 -10.55
CA ARG A 212 -23.69 42.45 -10.79
C ARG A 212 -22.88 41.74 -9.74
N LYS A 213 -23.36 41.70 -8.49
CA LYS A 213 -22.70 40.97 -7.40
C LYS A 213 -22.96 39.47 -7.53
N LEU A 214 -24.22 39.07 -7.77
CA LEU A 214 -24.61 37.67 -7.98
C LEU A 214 -23.94 37.07 -9.22
N LEU A 215 -23.85 37.81 -10.33
CA LEU A 215 -23.13 37.38 -11.53
C LEU A 215 -21.65 37.16 -11.26
N ARG A 216 -21.00 38.00 -10.45
CA ARG A 216 -19.60 37.80 -10.04
C ARG A 216 -19.43 36.58 -9.15
N GLU A 217 -20.33 36.35 -8.21
CA GLU A 217 -20.32 35.15 -7.36
C GLU A 217 -20.54 33.88 -8.19
N LEU A 218 -21.50 33.89 -9.11
CA LEU A 218 -21.74 32.81 -10.08
C LEU A 218 -20.53 32.58 -10.99
N PHE A 219 -19.89 33.64 -11.48
CA PHE A 219 -18.66 33.52 -12.25
C PHE A 219 -17.54 32.85 -11.47
N HIS A 220 -17.32 33.26 -10.21
CA HIS A 220 -16.32 32.64 -9.36
C HIS A 220 -16.66 31.16 -9.05
N ALA A 221 -17.94 30.85 -8.86
CA ALA A 221 -18.41 29.47 -8.68
C ALA A 221 -18.16 28.63 -9.94
N VAL A 222 -18.58 29.10 -11.13
CA VAL A 222 -18.38 28.41 -12.42
C VAL A 222 -16.92 28.24 -12.75
N LYS A 223 -16.09 29.26 -12.51
CA LYS A 223 -14.63 29.19 -12.69
C LYS A 223 -14.01 28.13 -11.77
N ARG A 224 -14.47 28.05 -10.52
CA ARG A 224 -14.03 27.03 -9.57
C ARG A 224 -14.47 25.63 -10.01
N THR A 225 -15.72 25.46 -10.45
CA THR A 225 -16.24 24.20 -10.99
C THR A 225 -15.44 23.74 -12.21
N ARG A 226 -15.23 24.61 -13.22
CA ARG A 226 -14.41 24.28 -14.41
C ARG A 226 -12.97 23.93 -14.04
N SER A 227 -12.40 24.58 -13.03
CA SER A 227 -11.07 24.25 -12.54
C SER A 227 -11.04 22.87 -11.86
N LEU A 228 -12.04 22.53 -11.06
CA LEU A 228 -12.18 21.23 -10.42
C LEU A 228 -12.45 20.11 -11.44
N GLU A 229 -13.33 20.34 -12.42
CA GLU A 229 -13.58 19.42 -13.55
C GLU A 229 -12.30 19.13 -14.32
N LYS A 230 -11.51 20.17 -14.58
CA LYS A 230 -10.21 20.01 -15.26
C LYS A 230 -9.22 19.20 -14.41
N GLN A 231 -9.17 19.43 -13.10
CA GLN A 231 -8.34 18.65 -12.18
C GLN A 231 -8.79 17.18 -12.09
N LEU A 232 -10.10 16.94 -12.05
CA LEU A 232 -10.68 15.59 -12.03
C LEU A 232 -10.42 14.84 -13.35
N THR A 233 -10.60 15.51 -14.48
CA THR A 233 -10.29 14.95 -15.81
C THR A 233 -8.79 14.64 -15.93
N GLN A 234 -7.92 15.53 -15.42
CA GLN A 234 -6.47 15.30 -15.37
C GLN A 234 -6.08 14.15 -14.42
N ALA A 235 -6.88 13.89 -13.38
CA ALA A 235 -6.75 12.75 -12.50
C ALA A 235 -7.34 11.44 -13.08
N GLY A 236 -7.87 11.48 -14.32
CA GLY A 236 -8.47 10.32 -14.98
C GLY A 236 -9.91 10.02 -14.57
N LEU A 237 -10.54 10.91 -13.80
CA LEU A 237 -11.95 10.78 -13.39
C LEU A 237 -12.81 11.56 -14.38
N ALA A 238 -13.45 10.85 -15.31
CA ALA A 238 -14.43 11.44 -16.21
C ALA A 238 -15.73 11.70 -15.42
N LEU A 239 -16.04 12.98 -15.19
CA LEU A 239 -17.34 13.35 -14.64
C LEU A 239 -18.42 13.13 -15.71
N PRO A 240 -19.50 12.41 -15.39
CA PRO A 240 -20.65 12.36 -16.28
C PRO A 240 -21.17 13.78 -16.51
N GLN A 241 -21.23 14.22 -17.77
CA GLN A 241 -21.85 15.50 -18.14
C GLN A 241 -23.38 15.48 -17.97
N GLU A 242 -23.95 14.30 -17.75
CA GLU A 242 -25.38 14.03 -17.65
C GLU A 242 -25.68 13.39 -16.29
N ASP A 243 -26.81 13.76 -15.68
CA ASP A 243 -27.34 13.13 -14.46
C ASP A 243 -27.80 11.70 -14.80
N ILE A 244 -26.86 10.75 -14.71
CA ILE A 244 -27.12 9.33 -14.92
C ILE A 244 -27.71 8.75 -13.64
N SER A 245 -28.95 8.24 -13.71
CA SER A 245 -29.58 7.58 -12.57
C SER A 245 -28.90 6.24 -12.23
N TYR A 246 -28.91 5.87 -10.95
CA TYR A 246 -28.31 4.62 -10.46
C TYR A 246 -28.85 3.37 -11.18
N SER A 247 -30.16 3.30 -11.42
CA SER A 247 -30.79 2.16 -12.11
C SER A 247 -30.37 2.06 -13.58
N MET A 248 -30.24 3.20 -14.26
CA MET A 248 -29.77 3.26 -15.64
C MET A 248 -28.29 2.87 -15.73
N ALA A 249 -27.44 3.40 -14.84
CA ALA A 249 -26.03 3.05 -14.77
C ALA A 249 -25.85 1.53 -14.56
N LYS A 250 -26.58 0.94 -13.61
CA LYS A 250 -26.49 -0.50 -13.30
C LYS A 250 -26.89 -1.38 -14.49
N THR A 251 -27.95 -1.00 -15.20
CA THR A 251 -28.41 -1.72 -16.40
C THR A 251 -27.38 -1.62 -17.52
N LYS A 252 -26.86 -0.40 -17.77
CA LYS A 252 -25.85 -0.16 -18.81
C LYS A 252 -24.52 -0.86 -18.51
N ILE A 253 -24.08 -0.88 -17.26
CA ILE A 253 -22.89 -1.63 -16.84
C ILE A 253 -23.06 -3.12 -17.16
N ALA A 254 -24.23 -3.71 -16.86
CA ALA A 254 -24.49 -5.12 -17.14
C ALA A 254 -24.52 -5.42 -18.66
N GLU A 255 -25.15 -4.55 -19.45
CA GLU A 255 -25.18 -4.64 -20.92
C GLU A 255 -23.77 -4.54 -21.51
N LEU A 256 -23.02 -3.50 -21.17
CA LEU A 256 -21.66 -3.27 -21.66
C LEU A 256 -20.70 -4.37 -21.24
N THR A 257 -20.80 -4.87 -20.00
CA THR A 257 -19.98 -6.01 -19.53
C THR A 257 -20.23 -7.26 -20.37
N ARG A 258 -21.48 -7.51 -20.75
CA ARG A 258 -21.83 -8.64 -21.64
C ARG A 258 -21.26 -8.42 -23.04
N GLU A 259 -21.42 -7.23 -23.61
CA GLU A 259 -20.90 -6.90 -24.94
C GLU A 259 -19.38 -6.97 -25.00
N ILE A 260 -18.68 -6.49 -23.98
CA ILE A 260 -17.22 -6.60 -23.84
C ILE A 260 -16.80 -8.07 -23.77
N LYS A 261 -17.53 -8.91 -23.02
CA LYS A 261 -17.24 -10.35 -22.93
C LYS A 261 -17.43 -11.06 -24.27
N ASP A 262 -18.51 -10.74 -24.98
CA ASP A 262 -18.81 -11.30 -26.31
C ASP A 262 -17.77 -10.84 -27.34
N LEU A 263 -17.33 -9.58 -27.27
CA LEU A 263 -16.31 -9.03 -28.14
C LEU A 263 -14.92 -9.60 -27.83
N ALA A 264 -14.59 -9.81 -26.56
CA ALA A 264 -13.37 -10.51 -26.15
C ALA A 264 -13.33 -11.96 -26.64
N ALA A 265 -14.47 -12.66 -26.62
CA ALA A 265 -14.59 -14.00 -27.19
C ALA A 265 -14.39 -14.00 -28.73
N LYS A 266 -14.91 -12.99 -29.43
CA LYS A 266 -14.69 -12.82 -30.88
C LYS A 266 -13.23 -12.51 -31.20
N MET A 267 -12.58 -11.65 -30.41
CA MET A 267 -11.15 -11.35 -30.54
C MET A 267 -10.28 -12.60 -30.35
N GLY A 268 -10.59 -13.44 -29.35
CA GLY A 268 -9.87 -14.69 -29.11
C GLY A 268 -9.97 -15.72 -30.25
N ASN A 269 -10.98 -15.60 -31.11
CA ASN A 269 -11.22 -16.48 -32.25
C ASN A 269 -10.88 -15.83 -33.60
N CYS A 270 -10.42 -14.58 -33.62
CA CYS A 270 -10.13 -13.82 -34.83
C CYS A 270 -8.70 -14.10 -35.31
N THR A 271 -8.56 -14.58 -36.55
CA THR A 271 -7.25 -14.84 -37.18
C THR A 271 -6.83 -13.74 -38.17
N ASP A 272 -7.74 -12.84 -38.55
CA ASP A 272 -7.46 -11.73 -39.47
C ASP A 272 -7.00 -10.48 -38.72
N SER A 273 -5.81 -9.99 -39.06
CA SER A 273 -5.18 -8.81 -38.48
C SER A 273 -6.02 -7.53 -38.63
N ARG A 274 -6.74 -7.39 -39.76
CA ARG A 274 -7.55 -6.19 -40.01
C ARG A 274 -8.85 -6.19 -39.21
N GLU A 275 -9.44 -7.36 -39.01
CA GLU A 275 -10.62 -7.54 -38.17
C GLU A 275 -10.27 -7.40 -36.69
N MET A 276 -9.13 -7.93 -36.26
CA MET A 276 -8.63 -7.75 -34.90
C MET A 276 -8.43 -6.26 -34.55
N ALA A 277 -7.82 -5.47 -35.42
CA ALA A 277 -7.64 -4.03 -35.19
C ALA A 277 -8.98 -3.27 -35.06
N ARG A 278 -10.04 -3.71 -35.76
CA ARG A 278 -11.39 -3.13 -35.59
C ARG A 278 -12.00 -3.51 -34.24
N LEU A 279 -11.88 -4.78 -33.86
CA LEU A 279 -12.37 -5.27 -32.58
C LEU A 279 -11.65 -4.59 -31.40
N GLU A 280 -10.34 -4.32 -31.49
CA GLU A 280 -9.60 -3.57 -30.47
C GLU A 280 -10.12 -2.15 -30.29
N VAL A 281 -10.46 -1.46 -31.38
CA VAL A 281 -11.04 -0.11 -31.32
C VAL A 281 -12.43 -0.14 -30.67
N ASP A 282 -13.26 -1.11 -31.02
CA ASP A 282 -14.61 -1.25 -30.44
C ASP A 282 -14.55 -1.68 -28.96
N PHE A 283 -13.61 -2.56 -28.60
CA PHE A 283 -13.30 -2.91 -27.21
C PHE A 283 -12.90 -1.67 -26.41
N GLY A 284 -12.03 -0.82 -26.97
CA GLY A 284 -11.57 0.41 -26.34
C GLY A 284 -12.72 1.40 -26.08
N LYS A 285 -13.64 1.55 -27.03
CA LYS A 285 -14.85 2.38 -26.87
C LYS A 285 -15.77 1.84 -25.78
N LEU A 286 -16.10 0.55 -25.82
CA LEU A 286 -16.96 -0.08 -24.82
C LEU A 286 -16.34 0.00 -23.42
N SER A 287 -15.02 -0.12 -23.31
CA SER A 287 -14.31 0.02 -22.04
C SER A 287 -14.39 1.45 -21.49
N GLN A 288 -14.22 2.47 -22.35
CA GLN A 288 -14.40 3.87 -21.96
C GLN A 288 -15.84 4.17 -21.52
N GLU A 289 -16.81 3.57 -22.21
CA GLU A 289 -18.23 3.73 -21.87
C GLU A 289 -18.57 3.02 -20.55
N LEU A 290 -18.03 1.82 -20.32
CA LEU A 290 -18.14 1.11 -19.05
C LEU A 290 -17.56 1.93 -17.90
N ASP A 291 -16.39 2.55 -18.10
CA ASP A 291 -15.76 3.43 -17.12
C ASP A 291 -16.61 4.67 -16.83
N LYS A 292 -17.27 5.26 -17.84
CA LYS A 292 -18.21 6.38 -17.67
C LYS A 292 -19.35 5.99 -16.71
N TYR A 293 -20.01 4.84 -16.95
CA TYR A 293 -21.13 4.41 -16.11
C TYR A 293 -20.68 3.90 -14.73
N ASN A 294 -19.52 3.28 -14.61
CA ASN A 294 -18.92 2.92 -13.31
C ASN A 294 -18.60 4.16 -12.47
N ASN A 295 -18.00 5.19 -13.07
CA ASN A 295 -17.74 6.44 -12.36
C ASN A 295 -19.05 7.12 -11.95
N ALA A 296 -20.07 7.09 -12.82
CA ALA A 296 -21.39 7.62 -12.50
C ALA A 296 -22.02 6.90 -11.29
N ILE A 297 -21.99 5.56 -11.25
CA ILE A 297 -22.60 4.81 -10.15
C ILE A 297 -21.86 5.09 -8.83
N MET A 298 -20.53 5.21 -8.85
CA MET A 298 -19.72 5.45 -7.66
C MET A 298 -20.01 6.79 -6.97
N LEU A 299 -20.55 7.77 -7.72
CA LEU A 299 -20.91 9.09 -7.20
C LEU A 299 -22.33 9.14 -6.61
N THR A 300 -23.12 8.08 -6.76
CA THR A 300 -24.51 8.03 -6.25
C THR A 300 -24.57 7.69 -4.76
N LYS A 301 -25.60 8.20 -4.06
CA LYS A 301 -25.84 7.90 -2.64
C LYS A 301 -26.27 6.44 -2.44
N GLU A 302 -26.97 5.89 -3.42
CA GLU A 302 -27.45 4.52 -3.45
C GLU A 302 -26.30 3.52 -3.46
N TRP A 303 -25.25 3.79 -4.26
CA TRP A 303 -24.04 2.96 -4.27
C TRP A 303 -23.30 3.00 -2.93
N ALA A 304 -23.15 4.19 -2.32
CA ALA A 304 -22.55 4.32 -1.00
C ALA A 304 -23.32 3.49 0.04
N LYS A 305 -24.65 3.58 0.04
CA LYS A 305 -25.51 2.77 0.91
C LYS A 305 -25.39 1.27 0.63
N GLU A 306 -25.33 0.86 -0.64
CA GLU A 306 -25.12 -0.54 -1.00
C GLU A 306 -23.77 -1.07 -0.50
N GLN A 307 -22.70 -0.26 -0.58
CA GLN A 307 -21.39 -0.64 -0.02
C GLN A 307 -21.46 -0.79 1.51
N GLU A 308 -22.14 0.13 2.20
CA GLU A 308 -22.35 0.03 3.65
C GLU A 308 -23.15 -1.20 4.04
N ASP A 309 -24.24 -1.50 3.32
CA ASP A 309 -25.08 -2.66 3.58
C ASP A 309 -24.32 -3.97 3.28
N ARG A 310 -23.55 -4.00 2.19
CA ARG A 310 -22.67 -5.12 1.85
C ARG A 310 -21.63 -5.35 2.94
N GLU A 311 -21.02 -4.28 3.45
CA GLU A 311 -20.06 -4.35 4.53
C GLU A 311 -20.71 -4.82 5.84
N ARG A 312 -21.91 -4.33 6.15
CA ARG A 312 -22.67 -4.75 7.33
C ARG A 312 -23.04 -6.23 7.27
N ASN A 313 -23.48 -6.70 6.11
CA ASN A 313 -23.82 -8.10 5.88
C ASN A 313 -22.58 -9.00 5.98
N TRP A 314 -21.45 -8.56 5.42
CA TRP A 314 -20.17 -9.26 5.57
C TRP A 314 -19.72 -9.31 7.03
N GLU A 315 -19.80 -8.19 7.77
CA GLU A 315 -19.49 -8.14 9.20
C GLU A 315 -20.40 -9.06 10.03
N ALA A 316 -21.69 -9.16 9.67
CA ALA A 316 -22.65 -10.04 10.33
C ALA A 316 -22.33 -11.52 10.06
N SER A 317 -22.05 -11.90 8.82
CA SER A 317 -21.80 -13.29 8.43
C SER A 317 -20.55 -13.89 9.11
N ILE A 318 -19.55 -13.07 9.42
CA ILE A 318 -18.31 -13.50 10.07
C ILE A 318 -18.26 -13.26 11.58
N SER A 319 -19.24 -12.54 12.15
CA SER A 319 -19.17 -12.04 13.53
C SER A 319 -18.97 -13.16 14.55
N GLN A 320 -19.68 -14.27 14.38
CA GLN A 320 -19.63 -15.41 15.30
C GLN A 320 -18.26 -16.11 15.26
N ALA A 321 -17.80 -16.48 14.07
CA ALA A 321 -16.48 -17.10 13.89
C ALA A 321 -15.34 -16.19 14.39
N ASN A 322 -15.49 -14.86 14.25
CA ASN A 322 -14.52 -13.91 14.77
C ASN A 322 -14.50 -13.84 16.31
N TYR A 323 -15.67 -13.94 16.93
CA TYR A 323 -15.78 -14.00 18.38
C TYR A 323 -15.20 -15.30 18.94
N GLU A 324 -15.51 -16.44 18.34
CA GLU A 324 -14.95 -17.74 18.73
C GLU A 324 -13.42 -17.76 18.62
N ALA A 325 -12.86 -17.19 17.54
CA ALA A 325 -11.42 -17.04 17.40
C ALA A 325 -10.79 -16.18 18.52
N LEU A 326 -11.47 -15.10 18.93
CA LEU A 326 -11.04 -14.27 20.04
C LEU A 326 -11.04 -15.04 21.36
N GLN A 327 -12.11 -15.78 21.65
CA GLN A 327 -12.21 -16.60 22.87
C GLN A 327 -11.13 -17.69 22.91
N LYS A 328 -10.87 -18.36 21.78
CA LYS A 328 -9.79 -19.35 21.67
C LYS A 328 -8.45 -18.75 22.05
N ILE A 329 -8.09 -17.59 21.51
CA ILE A 329 -6.80 -16.97 21.83
C ILE A 329 -6.75 -16.53 23.30
N TRP A 330 -7.84 -16.00 23.85
CA TRP A 330 -7.92 -15.66 25.27
C TRP A 330 -7.66 -16.87 26.19
N ARG A 331 -8.23 -18.05 25.90
CA ARG A 331 -7.97 -19.31 26.65
C ARG A 331 -6.50 -19.73 26.71
N HIS A 332 -5.68 -19.21 25.80
CA HIS A 332 -4.26 -19.52 25.66
C HIS A 332 -3.34 -18.40 26.15
N MET A 333 -3.88 -17.21 26.39
CA MET A 333 -3.08 -16.01 26.64
C MET A 333 -3.29 -15.49 28.06
N PRO A 334 -2.24 -15.42 28.90
CA PRO A 334 -2.33 -14.80 30.23
C PRO A 334 -2.70 -13.32 30.12
N VAL A 335 -3.39 -12.80 31.13
CA VAL A 335 -3.83 -11.40 31.16
C VAL A 335 -2.63 -10.44 31.17
N ASN A 336 -1.61 -10.72 31.97
CA ASN A 336 -0.38 -9.94 32.09
C ASN A 336 0.70 -10.33 31.06
N ILE A 337 0.31 -10.75 29.86
CA ILE A 337 1.23 -11.20 28.79
C ILE A 337 2.35 -10.18 28.44
N ARG A 338 2.10 -8.90 28.71
CA ARG A 338 3.06 -7.81 28.49
C ARG A 338 4.26 -7.91 29.40
N ASP A 339 4.04 -8.22 30.69
CA ASP A 339 5.07 -8.21 31.73
C ASP A 339 5.86 -9.53 31.79
N LEU A 340 5.31 -10.60 31.23
CA LEU A 340 5.94 -11.93 31.25
C LEU A 340 6.99 -12.07 30.13
N SER A 341 8.14 -12.66 30.43
CA SER A 341 9.17 -13.00 29.42
C SER A 341 8.78 -14.26 28.63
N GLU A 342 9.47 -14.51 27.50
CA GLU A 342 9.29 -15.73 26.70
C GLU A 342 9.56 -16.99 27.55
N ASP A 343 10.63 -16.96 28.37
CA ASP A 343 11.04 -18.08 29.21
C ASP A 343 10.02 -18.36 30.31
N VAL A 344 9.53 -17.31 30.99
CA VAL A 344 8.50 -17.44 32.03
C VAL A 344 7.21 -18.00 31.44
N LEU A 345 6.79 -17.55 30.25
CA LEU A 345 5.57 -18.08 29.61
C LEU A 345 5.66 -19.58 29.30
N SER A 346 6.85 -20.05 28.92
CA SER A 346 7.05 -21.46 28.55
C SER A 346 7.29 -22.39 29.74
N SER A 347 7.74 -21.84 30.88
CA SER A 347 8.12 -22.62 32.07
C SER A 347 7.10 -22.55 33.21
N ALA A 348 6.36 -21.44 33.33
CA ALA A 348 5.36 -21.28 34.37
C ALA A 348 4.16 -22.20 34.14
N SER A 349 3.65 -22.78 35.23
CA SER A 349 2.40 -23.52 35.20
C SER A 349 1.24 -22.57 34.89
N THR A 350 0.50 -22.89 33.84
CA THR A 350 -0.76 -22.24 33.49
C THR A 350 -1.83 -22.58 34.54
N PRO A 351 -2.97 -21.85 34.58
CA PRO A 351 -4.01 -22.08 35.59
C PRO A 351 -4.52 -23.52 35.73
N ASN A 352 -4.44 -24.34 34.68
CA ASN A 352 -4.81 -25.75 34.74
C ASN A 352 -3.63 -26.71 35.00
N GLY A 353 -2.47 -26.18 35.37
CA GLY A 353 -1.27 -26.94 35.70
C GLY A 353 -0.40 -27.38 34.52
N LYS A 354 -0.83 -27.15 33.26
CA LYS A 354 -0.02 -27.42 32.06
C LYS A 354 1.03 -26.32 31.83
N THR A 355 2.04 -26.57 31.01
CA THR A 355 2.95 -25.52 30.52
C THR A 355 2.58 -25.10 29.10
N LEU A 356 2.77 -23.82 28.77
CA LEU A 356 2.50 -23.33 27.43
C LEU A 356 3.59 -23.81 26.46
N PRO A 357 3.26 -24.34 25.27
CA PRO A 357 4.25 -24.75 24.30
C PRO A 357 5.20 -23.61 23.93
N THR A 358 6.50 -23.90 23.84
CA THR A 358 7.53 -22.89 23.54
C THR A 358 7.25 -22.13 22.23
N ALA A 359 6.67 -22.81 21.23
CA ALA A 359 6.29 -22.18 19.97
C ALA A 359 5.21 -21.10 20.17
N MET A 360 4.24 -21.35 21.05
CA MET A 360 3.16 -20.42 21.36
C MET A 360 3.64 -19.25 22.24
N ALA A 361 4.49 -19.52 23.24
CA ALA A 361 5.15 -18.47 24.02
C ALA A 361 5.97 -17.51 23.13
N LYS A 362 6.79 -18.07 22.23
CA LYS A 362 7.53 -17.34 21.18
C LYS A 362 6.60 -16.49 20.32
N LYS A 363 5.48 -17.09 19.90
CA LYS A 363 4.51 -16.45 19.03
C LYS A 363 3.89 -15.22 19.70
N PHE A 364 3.42 -15.32 20.95
CA PHE A 364 2.84 -14.19 21.66
C PHE A 364 3.84 -13.05 21.90
N LYS A 365 5.11 -13.33 22.22
CA LYS A 365 6.10 -12.26 22.44
C LYS A 365 6.62 -11.65 21.13
N ARG A 366 6.84 -12.45 20.09
CA ARG A 366 7.43 -11.98 18.81
C ARG A 366 6.41 -11.35 17.87
N THR A 367 5.15 -11.69 17.99
CA THR A 367 4.03 -11.07 17.25
C THR A 367 3.25 -10.17 18.22
N ASN A 368 3.92 -9.11 18.67
CA ASN A 368 3.47 -8.22 19.75
C ASN A 368 2.09 -7.56 19.52
N ILE A 369 1.59 -7.48 18.29
CA ILE A 369 0.21 -7.02 18.03
C ILE A 369 -0.85 -7.88 18.74
N LEU A 370 -0.57 -9.17 18.96
CA LEU A 370 -1.48 -10.07 19.67
C LEU A 370 -1.68 -9.66 21.14
N MET A 371 -0.73 -8.92 21.72
CA MET A 371 -0.84 -8.41 23.08
C MET A 371 -1.97 -7.39 23.22
N LEU A 372 -2.40 -6.73 22.13
CA LEU A 372 -3.57 -5.85 22.13
C LEU A 372 -4.83 -6.59 22.59
N LEU A 373 -4.93 -7.90 22.38
CA LEU A 373 -6.10 -8.70 22.78
C LEU A 373 -6.30 -8.74 24.30
N ARG A 374 -5.26 -8.42 25.10
CA ARG A 374 -5.34 -8.30 26.56
C ARG A 374 -5.30 -6.85 27.05
N LEU A 375 -5.39 -5.88 26.16
CA LEU A 375 -5.62 -4.47 26.50
C LEU A 375 -7.09 -4.12 26.29
N ASP A 376 -7.64 -3.30 27.17
CA ASP A 376 -8.99 -2.78 27.00
C ASP A 376 -9.03 -1.89 25.75
N PRO A 377 -10.05 -2.01 24.87
CA PRO A 377 -10.20 -1.09 23.74
C PRO A 377 -10.12 0.39 24.13
N SER A 378 -10.60 0.77 25.30
CA SER A 378 -10.51 2.14 25.82
C SER A 378 -9.07 2.60 26.10
N ASP A 379 -8.15 1.68 26.42
CA ASP A 379 -6.73 1.98 26.59
C ASP A 379 -5.98 2.01 25.25
N ILE A 380 -6.47 1.27 24.25
CA ILE A 380 -5.92 1.26 22.89
C ILE A 380 -6.28 2.55 22.15
N GLU A 381 -7.49 3.07 22.35
CA GLU A 381 -8.01 4.27 21.70
C GLU A 381 -7.06 5.48 21.76
N PRO A 382 -6.52 5.89 22.92
CA PRO A 382 -5.61 7.03 23.04
C PRO A 382 -4.17 6.74 22.61
N MET A 383 -3.79 5.48 22.32
CA MET A 383 -2.41 5.14 21.94
C MET A 383 -1.92 5.97 20.75
N HIS A 384 -0.65 6.37 20.74
CA HIS A 384 -0.10 7.11 19.60
C HIS A 384 -0.06 6.21 18.34
N PRO A 385 -0.38 6.71 17.13
CA PRO A 385 -0.39 5.91 15.90
C PRO A 385 0.94 5.18 15.65
N SER A 386 2.09 5.82 15.94
CA SER A 386 3.41 5.16 15.82
C SER A 386 3.54 3.92 16.70
N SER A 387 2.88 3.86 17.86
CA SER A 387 2.91 2.70 18.74
C SER A 387 2.16 1.50 18.14
N LEU A 388 1.04 1.77 17.46
CA LEU A 388 0.25 0.75 16.75
C LEU A 388 0.96 0.29 15.47
N GLU A 389 1.49 1.24 14.69
CA GLU A 389 2.21 0.97 13.44
C GLU A 389 3.52 0.20 13.65
N ALA A 390 4.19 0.40 14.80
CA ALA A 390 5.40 -0.35 15.16
C ALA A 390 5.11 -1.82 15.53
N MET A 391 3.84 -2.20 15.76
CA MET A 391 3.49 -3.58 16.07
C MET A 391 3.61 -4.48 14.85
N ARG A 392 4.13 -5.69 15.06
CA ARG A 392 4.35 -6.67 13.99
C ARG A 392 3.02 -7.29 13.54
N THR A 393 2.61 -6.95 12.33
CA THR A 393 1.40 -7.50 11.66
C THR A 393 1.67 -8.72 10.78
N THR A 394 2.96 -9.08 10.60
CA THR A 394 3.39 -10.21 9.78
C THR A 394 3.36 -11.53 10.55
N GLY A 395 3.13 -12.62 9.82
CA GLY A 395 3.07 -13.97 10.39
C GLY A 395 1.78 -14.30 11.13
N LEU A 396 0.76 -13.44 11.10
CA LEU A 396 -0.54 -13.71 11.72
C LEU A 396 -1.30 -14.84 11.00
N THR A 397 -1.83 -15.79 11.75
CA THR A 397 -2.79 -16.81 11.26
C THR A 397 -4.16 -16.18 10.95
N LEU A 398 -5.06 -16.91 10.32
CA LEU A 398 -6.43 -16.42 10.07
C LEU A 398 -7.18 -16.27 11.40
N THR A 399 -7.05 -17.23 12.31
CA THR A 399 -7.62 -17.19 13.67
C THR A 399 -7.16 -15.93 14.42
N GLU A 400 -5.88 -15.60 14.35
CA GLU A 400 -5.32 -14.38 14.95
C GLU A 400 -5.87 -13.09 14.32
N ARG A 401 -6.03 -13.06 12.99
CA ARG A 401 -6.63 -11.91 12.28
C ARG A 401 -8.08 -11.71 12.65
N ARG A 402 -8.85 -12.79 12.75
CA ARG A 402 -10.25 -12.80 13.19
C ARG A 402 -10.40 -12.20 14.59
N ALA A 403 -9.57 -12.64 15.52
CA ALA A 403 -9.56 -12.14 16.89
C ALA A 403 -9.21 -10.65 16.96
N LEU A 404 -8.16 -10.22 16.27
CA LEU A 404 -7.76 -8.80 16.22
C LEU A 404 -8.84 -7.92 15.60
N HIS A 405 -9.43 -8.36 14.49
CA HIS A 405 -10.53 -7.64 13.84
C HIS A 405 -11.73 -7.48 14.79
N LYS A 406 -12.12 -8.56 15.50
CA LYS A 406 -13.19 -8.51 16.49
C LYS A 406 -12.89 -7.53 17.62
N HIS A 407 -11.67 -7.58 18.15
CA HIS A 407 -11.25 -6.76 19.30
C HIS A 407 -11.18 -5.27 18.95
N LEU A 408 -10.72 -4.92 17.74
CA LEU A 408 -10.58 -3.54 17.28
C LEU A 408 -11.86 -2.95 16.65
N LYS A 409 -12.89 -3.77 16.45
CA LYS A 409 -14.13 -3.40 15.72
C LYS A 409 -14.79 -2.14 16.24
N THR A 410 -14.76 -1.91 17.56
CA THR A 410 -15.42 -0.76 18.20
C THR A 410 -14.60 0.54 18.11
N LEU A 411 -13.29 0.45 17.89
CA LEU A 411 -12.38 1.59 17.80
C LEU A 411 -12.33 2.18 16.40
N ALA A 412 -12.43 1.31 15.40
CA ALA A 412 -12.37 1.66 14.00
C ALA A 412 -13.35 2.78 13.60
N PRO A 413 -14.66 2.75 13.93
CA PRO A 413 -15.57 3.85 13.65
C PRO A 413 -15.21 5.15 14.35
N LYS A 414 -14.63 5.09 15.56
CA LYS A 414 -14.22 6.29 16.31
C LYS A 414 -13.04 6.98 15.63
N TRP A 415 -12.03 6.21 15.20
CA TRP A 415 -10.90 6.75 14.44
C TRP A 415 -11.32 7.29 13.07
N GLN A 416 -12.26 6.62 12.42
CA GLN A 416 -12.82 7.07 11.14
C GLN A 416 -13.62 8.38 11.30
N ALA A 417 -14.48 8.48 12.32
CA ALA A 417 -15.24 9.70 12.59
C ALA A 417 -14.35 10.90 12.92
N SER A 418 -13.20 10.64 13.56
CA SER A 418 -12.20 11.64 13.91
C SER A 418 -11.10 11.80 12.86
N SER A 419 -11.28 11.32 11.62
CA SER A 419 -10.23 11.34 10.58
C SER A 419 -9.82 12.74 10.11
N ASN A 420 -10.50 13.79 10.57
CA ASN A 420 -10.06 15.18 10.38
C ASN A 420 -8.75 15.48 11.13
N ASP A 421 -8.46 14.72 12.19
CA ASP A 421 -7.17 14.73 12.87
C ASP A 421 -6.20 13.73 12.21
N LYS A 422 -4.99 14.19 11.90
CA LYS A 422 -3.94 13.38 11.25
C LYS A 422 -3.55 12.15 12.08
N MET A 423 -3.62 12.22 13.42
CA MET A 423 -3.30 11.04 14.24
C MET A 423 -4.38 9.97 14.10
N SER A 424 -5.65 10.37 14.21
CA SER A 424 -6.81 9.48 14.05
C SER A 424 -6.91 8.91 12.64
N GLU A 425 -6.63 9.72 11.61
CA GLU A 425 -6.53 9.27 10.22
C GLU A 425 -5.49 8.15 10.07
N ARG A 426 -4.29 8.31 10.64
CA ARG A 426 -3.25 7.26 10.61
C ARG A 426 -3.68 5.98 11.31
N LYS A 427 -4.34 6.07 12.47
CA LYS A 427 -4.89 4.89 13.18
C LYS A 427 -5.94 4.18 12.34
N TRP A 428 -6.85 4.95 11.72
CA TRP A 428 -7.85 4.43 10.81
C TRP A 428 -7.22 3.74 9.60
N MET A 429 -6.23 4.35 8.96
CA MET A 429 -5.52 3.77 7.80
C MET A 429 -4.76 2.48 8.17
N TRP A 430 -4.13 2.45 9.35
CA TRP A 430 -3.50 1.25 9.88
C TRP A 430 -4.53 0.12 10.09
N HIS A 431 -5.67 0.42 10.72
CA HIS A 431 -6.76 -0.54 10.91
C HIS A 431 -7.35 -1.00 9.57
N ALA A 432 -7.59 -0.09 8.63
CA ALA A 432 -8.10 -0.40 7.29
C ALA A 432 -7.15 -1.35 6.54
N SER A 433 -5.84 -1.15 6.67
CA SER A 433 -4.82 -2.07 6.12
C SER A 433 -4.90 -3.46 6.74
N LEU A 434 -5.06 -3.55 8.07
CA LEU A 434 -5.25 -4.83 8.77
C LEU A 434 -6.53 -5.55 8.30
N LYS A 435 -7.65 -4.82 8.23
CA LYS A 435 -8.94 -5.32 7.76
C LYS A 435 -8.87 -5.79 6.30
N GLY A 436 -8.21 -5.03 5.44
CA GLY A 436 -7.99 -5.41 4.04
C GLY A 436 -7.19 -6.70 3.91
N LYS A 437 -6.12 -6.86 4.69
CA LYS A 437 -5.35 -8.12 4.72
C LYS A 437 -6.11 -9.28 5.33
N PHE A 438 -6.97 -9.03 6.32
CA PHE A 438 -7.86 -10.05 6.86
C PHE A 438 -8.85 -10.55 5.80
N LYS A 439 -9.53 -9.64 5.08
CA LYS A 439 -10.43 -9.99 3.97
C LYS A 439 -9.74 -10.84 2.91
N GLU A 440 -8.56 -10.41 2.46
CA GLU A 440 -7.77 -11.13 1.44
C GLU A 440 -7.44 -12.58 1.88
N VAL A 441 -7.02 -12.77 3.13
CA VAL A 441 -6.67 -14.10 3.66
C VAL A 441 -7.92 -14.95 3.88
N LEU A 442 -9.01 -14.33 4.35
CA LEU A 442 -10.28 -15.02 4.56
C LEU A 442 -10.87 -15.53 3.24
N GLU A 443 -10.89 -14.70 2.20
CA GLU A 443 -11.37 -15.09 0.87
C GLU A 443 -10.56 -16.24 0.29
N LYS A 444 -9.22 -16.18 0.40
CA LYS A 444 -8.34 -17.30 -0.01
C LYS A 444 -8.63 -18.58 0.76
N TYR A 445 -8.89 -18.47 2.06
CA TYR A 445 -9.25 -19.61 2.90
C TYR A 445 -10.60 -20.19 2.50
N GLU A 446 -11.64 -19.37 2.35
CA GLU A 446 -13.00 -19.78 2.00
C GLU A 446 -13.03 -20.42 0.61
N HIS A 447 -12.37 -19.83 -0.38
CA HIS A 447 -12.25 -20.42 -1.72
C HIS A 447 -11.54 -21.77 -1.69
N HIS A 448 -10.48 -21.89 -0.89
CA HIS A 448 -9.75 -23.15 -0.72
C HIS A 448 -10.60 -24.23 -0.04
N VAL A 449 -11.35 -23.86 0.99
CA VAL A 449 -12.28 -24.77 1.69
C VAL A 449 -13.43 -25.18 0.78
N GLN A 450 -13.97 -24.28 -0.02
CA GLN A 450 -15.01 -24.59 -1.00
C GLN A 450 -14.53 -25.60 -2.04
N LYS A 451 -13.27 -25.51 -2.47
CA LYS A 451 -12.69 -26.37 -3.51
C LYS A 451 -12.23 -27.73 -2.99
N TYR A 452 -11.62 -27.78 -1.80
CA TYR A 452 -10.95 -28.99 -1.28
C TYR A 452 -11.55 -29.53 0.01
N GLY A 453 -12.60 -28.90 0.53
CA GLY A 453 -13.27 -29.30 1.77
C GLY A 453 -12.76 -28.57 3.03
N PRO A 454 -13.49 -28.68 4.14
CA PRO A 454 -13.15 -28.06 5.43
C PRO A 454 -11.98 -28.75 6.14
N SER A 455 -11.34 -28.07 7.09
CA SER A 455 -10.13 -28.54 7.79
C SER A 455 -10.15 -30.00 8.26
N HIS A 456 -11.27 -30.47 8.82
CA HIS A 456 -11.41 -31.84 9.35
C HIS A 456 -11.53 -32.93 8.28
N ASN A 457 -11.96 -32.58 7.07
CA ASN A 457 -12.11 -33.47 5.93
C ASN A 457 -11.23 -33.03 4.75
N HIS A 458 -10.24 -32.18 5.04
CA HIS A 458 -9.32 -31.66 4.06
C HIS A 458 -8.34 -32.78 3.73
N PRO A 459 -8.02 -33.04 2.46
CA PRO A 459 -7.16 -34.14 2.06
C PRO A 459 -5.69 -33.90 2.44
N TYR A 460 -5.43 -33.96 3.76
CA TYR A 460 -4.13 -33.91 4.39
C TYR A 460 -3.61 -35.28 4.81
N ALA A 461 -4.49 -36.25 5.00
CA ALA A 461 -4.14 -37.47 5.72
C ALA A 461 -3.15 -38.36 4.97
N GLU A 462 -3.18 -38.37 3.62
CA GLU A 462 -2.48 -39.43 2.88
C GLU A 462 -1.75 -38.91 1.64
N ARG A 463 -0.58 -38.30 1.84
CA ARG A 463 0.37 -37.97 0.74
C ARG A 463 0.81 -39.21 -0.05
N ASN A 464 0.60 -40.42 0.49
CA ASN A 464 0.97 -41.70 -0.12
C ASN A 464 -0.23 -42.53 -0.60
N ASN A 465 -1.46 -42.01 -0.58
CA ASN A 465 -2.57 -42.76 -1.15
C ASN A 465 -2.57 -42.60 -2.68
N PRO A 466 -2.45 -43.72 -3.44
CA PRO A 466 -2.44 -43.70 -4.91
C PRO A 466 -3.73 -43.15 -5.56
N SER A 467 -4.75 -42.81 -4.76
CA SER A 467 -6.04 -42.28 -5.21
C SER A 467 -6.07 -40.77 -5.51
N GLY A 468 -4.94 -40.05 -5.37
CA GLY A 468 -4.78 -38.70 -5.96
C GLY A 468 -5.48 -37.51 -5.27
N GLY A 469 -5.98 -37.67 -4.04
CA GLY A 469 -6.85 -36.66 -3.40
C GLY A 469 -6.17 -35.48 -2.69
N GLY A 470 -4.84 -35.41 -2.58
CA GLY A 470 -4.14 -34.44 -1.71
C GLY A 470 -4.27 -32.95 -2.08
N CYS A 471 -4.14 -32.06 -1.08
CA CYS A 471 -4.02 -30.62 -1.31
C CYS A 471 -2.84 -30.28 -2.26
N PRO A 472 -3.04 -29.52 -3.36
CA PRO A 472 -1.96 -29.21 -4.29
C PRO A 472 -0.96 -28.17 -3.76
N LEU A 473 -1.29 -27.48 -2.65
CA LEU A 473 -0.46 -26.43 -2.06
C LEU A 473 0.49 -27.02 -1.01
N LEU A 474 1.79 -26.69 -1.11
CA LEU A 474 2.83 -27.25 -0.26
C LEU A 474 3.03 -26.44 1.04
N GLY A 475 3.04 -27.14 2.18
CA GLY A 475 3.35 -26.54 3.48
C GLY A 475 2.43 -25.38 3.84
N ASN A 476 3.02 -24.23 4.17
CA ASN A 476 2.28 -23.01 4.56
C ASN A 476 1.69 -22.23 3.38
N GLN A 477 1.84 -22.73 2.14
CA GLN A 477 1.10 -22.19 1.00
C GLN A 477 -0.39 -22.55 1.08
N CYS A 478 -0.72 -23.63 1.78
CA CYS A 478 -2.10 -24.02 2.01
C CYS A 478 -2.71 -23.16 3.13
N PRO A 479 -3.80 -22.40 2.89
CA PRO A 479 -4.38 -21.51 3.90
C PRO A 479 -4.83 -22.23 5.19
N VAL A 480 -5.38 -23.43 5.05
CA VAL A 480 -5.85 -24.24 6.19
C VAL A 480 -4.68 -24.72 7.04
N LYS A 481 -3.60 -25.21 6.43
CA LYS A 481 -2.38 -25.62 7.15
C LYS A 481 -1.64 -24.43 7.76
N ALA A 482 -1.63 -23.29 7.07
CA ALA A 482 -1.02 -22.07 7.56
C ALA A 482 -1.74 -21.55 8.82
N ASP A 483 -3.06 -21.73 8.92
CA ASP A 483 -3.83 -21.37 10.11
C ASP A 483 -3.52 -22.30 11.30
N LEU A 484 -3.29 -23.59 11.04
CA LEU A 484 -2.95 -24.61 12.05
C LEU A 484 -1.48 -24.57 12.53
N VAL A 485 -0.67 -23.61 12.08
CA VAL A 485 0.72 -23.47 12.54
C VAL A 485 0.77 -23.16 14.05
N THR A 486 -0.18 -22.37 14.54
CA THR A 486 -0.42 -22.18 15.97
C THR A 486 -1.79 -22.77 16.26
N ASP A 487 -1.83 -23.97 16.85
CA ASP A 487 -3.09 -24.58 17.23
C ASP A 487 -3.61 -23.97 18.54
N TYR A 488 -4.85 -23.48 18.52
CA TYR A 488 -5.57 -22.90 19.66
C TYR A 488 -6.75 -23.80 20.10
N ASN A 489 -6.68 -25.10 19.84
CA ASN A 489 -7.72 -26.06 20.23
C ASN A 489 -7.52 -26.65 21.64
N ASP A 490 -6.32 -26.48 22.23
CA ASP A 490 -6.06 -26.90 23.61
C ASP A 490 -6.73 -25.96 24.63
N ASP A 491 -6.68 -26.35 25.90
CA ASP A 491 -7.08 -25.47 27.00
C ASP A 491 -5.92 -25.38 28.01
N TYR A 492 -5.60 -24.15 28.39
CA TYR A 492 -4.57 -23.78 29.38
C TYR A 492 -5.18 -23.10 30.62
N GLY A 493 -6.52 -23.02 30.70
CA GLY A 493 -7.24 -22.50 31.86
C GLY A 493 -7.21 -20.98 32.00
N PHE A 494 -6.75 -20.24 30.99
CA PHE A 494 -6.88 -18.78 31.00
C PHE A 494 -8.33 -18.35 30.72
N PRO A 495 -8.76 -17.18 31.20
CA PRO A 495 -10.12 -16.68 30.97
C PRO A 495 -10.40 -16.53 29.48
N ASP A 496 -11.56 -17.02 29.03
CA ASP A 496 -12.05 -16.97 27.65
C ASP A 496 -13.02 -15.83 27.38
N TYR A 497 -13.12 -14.91 28.34
CA TYR A 497 -13.94 -13.72 28.32
C TYR A 497 -13.08 -12.46 28.52
N PRO A 498 -13.65 -11.25 28.32
CA PRO A 498 -12.91 -10.00 28.37
C PRO A 498 -12.37 -9.72 29.78
N ILE A 499 -11.13 -10.15 30.03
CA ILE A 499 -10.32 -9.69 31.16
C ILE A 499 -9.07 -9.05 30.57
N TYR A 500 -8.88 -7.78 30.93
CA TYR A 500 -7.81 -6.96 30.43
C TYR A 500 -6.78 -6.69 31.52
N MET A 501 -5.54 -6.50 31.09
CA MET A 501 -4.46 -6.05 31.93
C MET A 501 -4.77 -4.65 32.43
N LYS A 502 -4.73 -4.46 33.75
CA LYS A 502 -4.79 -3.13 34.34
C LYS A 502 -3.39 -2.53 34.29
N GLU A 503 -3.17 -1.55 33.43
CA GLU A 503 -1.93 -0.78 33.48
C GLU A 503 -1.96 0.10 34.73
N THR A 504 -1.19 -0.28 35.74
CA THR A 504 -0.76 0.69 36.74
C THR A 504 0.24 1.60 36.06
N VAL A 505 -0.26 2.61 35.35
CA VAL A 505 0.54 3.79 35.03
C VAL A 505 0.83 4.42 36.38
N ALA A 506 1.92 3.98 37.03
CA ALA A 506 2.57 4.81 38.03
C ALA A 506 2.76 6.13 37.30
N LYS A 507 2.06 7.20 37.76
CA LYS A 507 2.25 8.55 37.24
C LYS A 507 3.76 8.71 37.15
N SER A 508 4.29 8.65 35.93
CA SER A 508 5.70 8.90 35.69
C SER A 508 6.01 10.21 36.38
N ASN A 509 7.20 10.33 36.98
CA ASN A 509 7.75 11.53 37.60
C ASN A 509 7.88 12.71 36.60
N LEU A 510 6.79 13.06 35.91
CA LEU A 510 6.52 14.40 35.43
C LEU A 510 6.32 15.20 36.70
N MET A 511 7.43 15.73 37.22
CA MET A 511 7.37 16.86 38.13
C MET A 511 6.38 17.85 37.52
N THR A 512 5.34 18.16 38.28
CA THR A 512 4.39 19.20 37.89
C THR A 512 5.17 20.49 37.65
N MET A 513 4.65 21.40 36.83
CA MET A 513 5.30 22.70 36.62
C MET A 513 5.61 23.41 37.93
N GLU A 514 4.75 23.24 38.95
CA GLU A 514 4.96 23.73 40.31
C GLU A 514 6.17 23.09 41.02
N GLU A 515 6.41 21.79 40.83
CA GLU A 515 7.56 21.08 41.43
C GLU A 515 8.89 21.47 40.73
N LEU A 516 8.84 21.73 39.41
CA LEU A 516 9.95 22.29 38.63
C LEU A 516 10.28 23.73 39.05
N GLU A 517 9.26 24.56 39.29
CA GLU A 517 9.44 25.92 39.80
C GLU A 517 9.98 25.91 41.23
N ARG A 518 9.51 25.00 42.08
CA ARG A 518 10.03 24.84 43.45
C ARG A 518 11.51 24.49 43.44
N ARG A 519 11.94 23.52 42.63
CA ARG A 519 13.37 23.15 42.53
C ARG A 519 14.25 24.25 41.96
N ARG A 520 13.71 25.09 41.07
CA ARG A 520 14.41 26.26 40.54
C ARG A 520 14.57 27.35 41.61
N GLN A 521 13.62 27.49 42.53
CA GLN A 521 13.71 28.40 43.68
C GLN A 521 14.63 27.85 44.77
N GLU A 522 14.66 26.53 44.96
CA GLU A 522 15.48 25.84 45.96
C GLU A 522 16.95 25.63 45.51
N GLY A 523 17.30 25.99 44.27
CA GLY A 523 18.67 25.90 43.75
C GLY A 523 19.16 24.48 43.47
N GLU A 524 18.24 23.52 43.33
CA GLU A 524 18.55 22.11 43.05
C GLU A 524 18.70 21.79 41.54
N LEU A 525 18.62 22.80 40.67
CA LEU A 525 18.67 22.69 39.21
C LEU A 525 19.68 23.64 38.56
#